data_AF-A0A2S6NL21-F1
#
_entry.id   AF-A0A2S6NL21-F1
#
_cell.length_a   1.000
_cell.length_b   1.000
_cell.length_c   1.000
_cell.angle_alpha   90.00
_cell.angle_beta   90.00
_cell.angle_gamma   90.00
#
_symmetry.space_group_name_H-M   'P 1'
#
loop_
_entity.id
_entity.type
_entity.pdbx_description
1 polymer ?
#
loop_
_entity_poly.entity_id
_entity_poly.type
_entity_poly.pdbx_seq_one_letter_code
_entity_poly.pdbx_strand_id
1 'polypeptide(L)'
;MDGINDAGIVSGGFTSASGEPTGYTLSPAGNLSVVPFIGGQVLAVDGINNQGVSVGVALAPTAVAGLNADVSTGFVDDNGTVTRLPQGNFGSGLDSVSDFGVAVGNATSDNLGDQNPSQYNIATGIETPISIAGLRRVHLSDINNLGRMVRHGILTNGQEESFFLDGKGGSLLVAVPGAVQTEASGLNDIGQIVGDYADAEGLNDSLQAVGYSRPQVD
;
A
#
# COMPACT_ATOMS: atom_id res chain seq x y z
N MET A 1 -4.03 5.68 3.76
CA MET A 1 -4.40 4.40 4.36
C MET A 1 -3.78 4.36 5.73
N ASP A 2 -4.43 3.72 6.70
CA ASP A 2 -3.92 3.64 8.08
C ASP A 2 -3.76 2.15 8.41
N GLY A 3 -2.60 1.76 8.94
CA GLY A 3 -2.31 0.39 9.35
C GLY A 3 -2.51 0.19 10.85
N ILE A 4 -2.73 -1.05 11.28
CA ILE A 4 -2.71 -1.42 12.70
C ILE A 4 -2.02 -2.76 12.87
N ASN A 5 -1.13 -2.88 13.86
CA ASN A 5 -0.46 -4.13 14.18
C ASN A 5 -1.04 -4.82 15.43
N ASP A 6 -0.57 -6.03 15.72
CA ASP A 6 -1.00 -6.87 16.86
C ASP A 6 -0.72 -6.25 18.23
N ALA A 7 0.21 -5.29 18.31
CA ALA A 7 0.44 -4.49 19.51
C ALA A 7 -0.59 -3.35 19.67
N GLY A 8 -1.53 -3.23 18.72
CA GLY A 8 -2.52 -2.16 18.65
C GLY A 8 -1.94 -0.80 18.29
N ILE A 9 -0.73 -0.76 17.72
CA ILE A 9 -0.12 0.47 17.23
C ILE A 9 -0.74 0.79 15.88
N VAL A 10 -1.30 1.99 15.76
CA VAL A 10 -1.89 2.51 14.52
C VAL A 10 -0.86 3.35 13.78
N SER A 11 -0.76 3.23 12.47
CA SER A 11 0.01 4.14 11.60
C SER A 11 -0.92 5.08 10.86
N GLY A 12 -0.43 6.25 10.46
CA GLY A 12 -1.18 7.13 9.58
C GLY A 12 -0.47 8.45 9.26
N GLY A 13 -1.25 9.43 8.80
CA GLY A 13 -0.80 10.79 8.52
C GLY A 13 -1.73 11.87 9.08
N PHE A 14 -1.18 13.03 9.41
CA PHE A 14 -1.95 14.23 9.76
C PHE A 14 -1.30 15.50 9.20
N THR A 15 -2.06 16.59 9.13
CA THR A 15 -1.51 17.92 8.83
C THR A 15 -1.14 18.63 10.12
N SER A 16 0.14 18.96 10.29
CA SER A 16 0.65 19.66 11.47
C SER A 16 0.12 21.10 11.57
N ALA A 17 0.33 21.74 12.72
CA ALA A 17 -0.11 23.12 12.96
C ALA A 17 0.52 24.15 11.99
N SER A 18 1.67 23.84 11.40
CA SER A 18 2.31 24.66 10.36
C SER A 18 1.80 24.38 8.95
N GLY A 19 0.85 23.44 8.78
CA GLY A 19 0.31 23.06 7.47
C GLY A 19 1.05 21.90 6.80
N GLU A 20 2.06 21.33 7.43
CA GLU A 20 2.91 20.30 6.81
C GLU A 20 2.35 18.89 7.04
N PRO A 21 2.23 18.03 6.00
CA PRO A 21 1.85 16.63 6.15
C PRO A 21 2.90 15.87 6.96
N THR A 22 2.46 15.06 7.92
CA THR A 22 3.31 14.40 8.90
C THR A 22 2.83 12.97 9.16
N GLY A 23 3.72 12.00 8.97
CA GLY A 23 3.45 10.61 9.32
C GLY A 23 3.64 10.31 10.80
N TYR A 24 2.82 9.41 11.34
CA TYR A 24 2.84 9.05 12.76
C TYR A 24 2.58 7.57 13.02
N THR A 25 2.93 7.16 14.24
CA THR A 25 2.37 5.98 14.90
C THR A 25 1.66 6.38 16.20
N LEU A 26 0.61 5.67 16.58
CA LEU A 26 -0.21 5.91 17.76
C LEU A 26 -0.36 4.63 18.56
N SER A 27 0.20 4.59 19.77
CA SER A 27 0.06 3.44 20.67
C SER A 27 -1.36 3.32 21.26
N PRO A 28 -1.77 2.13 21.76
CA PRO A 28 -3.04 1.95 22.47
C PRO A 28 -3.19 2.84 23.71
N ALA A 29 -2.08 3.27 24.31
CA ALA A 29 -2.07 4.18 25.45
C ALA A 29 -2.33 5.65 25.04
N GLY A 30 -2.50 5.94 23.74
CA GLY A 30 -2.71 7.29 23.22
C GLY A 30 -1.42 8.08 22.99
N ASN A 31 -0.25 7.45 23.10
CA ASN A 31 1.02 8.13 22.79
C ASN A 31 1.20 8.22 21.28
N LEU A 32 1.18 9.45 20.75
CA LEU A 32 1.49 9.78 19.37
C LEU A 32 3.00 9.93 19.20
N SER A 33 3.58 9.26 18.22
CA SER A 33 4.98 9.39 17.83
C SER A 33 5.07 9.81 16.36
N VAL A 34 5.69 10.96 16.10
CA VAL A 34 6.00 11.39 14.73
C VAL A 34 7.27 10.68 14.28
N VAL A 35 7.26 10.10 13.07
CA VAL A 35 8.42 9.39 12.52
C VAL A 35 9.45 10.42 12.03
N PRO A 36 10.63 10.52 12.68
CA PRO A 36 11.62 11.52 12.31
C PRO A 36 12.39 11.07 11.07
N PHE A 37 12.70 12.00 10.16
CA PHE A 37 13.53 11.70 9.00
C PHE A 37 14.65 12.75 8.82
N ILE A 38 15.90 12.30 8.85
CA ILE A 38 17.05 13.21 8.77
C ILE A 38 17.16 13.77 7.36
N GLY A 39 17.10 15.10 7.25
CA GLY A 39 17.20 15.79 5.97
C GLY A 39 15.89 15.77 5.17
N GLY A 40 14.78 15.23 5.66
CA GLY A 40 13.51 15.31 4.94
C GLY A 40 12.33 15.18 5.89
N GLN A 41 11.21 14.70 5.37
CA GLN A 41 9.99 14.55 6.17
C GLN A 41 9.24 13.29 5.76
N VAL A 42 8.79 12.50 6.74
CA VAL A 42 7.76 11.48 6.50
C VAL A 42 6.40 12.17 6.42
N LEU A 43 5.68 11.97 5.31
CA LEU A 43 4.39 12.62 5.07
C LEU A 43 3.23 11.78 5.60
N ALA A 44 3.34 10.47 5.50
CA ALA A 44 2.37 9.51 6.00
C ALA A 44 3.08 8.19 6.30
N VAL A 45 2.60 7.46 7.31
CA VAL A 45 2.98 6.07 7.57
C VAL A 45 1.80 5.19 7.14
N ASP A 46 1.82 4.73 5.90
CA ASP A 46 0.67 4.05 5.29
C ASP A 46 0.49 2.61 5.79
N GLY A 47 1.58 1.94 6.18
CA GLY A 47 1.55 0.56 6.67
C GLY A 47 2.46 0.31 7.88
N ILE A 48 2.06 -0.63 8.73
CA ILE A 48 2.85 -1.13 9.86
C ILE A 48 2.58 -2.62 10.07
N ASN A 49 3.64 -3.41 10.30
CA ASN A 49 3.53 -4.85 10.57
C ASN A 49 3.65 -5.19 12.07
N ASN A 50 3.47 -6.46 12.42
CA ASN A 50 3.54 -6.97 13.80
C ASN A 50 4.96 -7.03 14.37
N GLN A 51 5.98 -6.80 13.53
CA GLN A 51 7.37 -6.65 13.96
C GLN A 51 7.73 -5.18 14.25
N GLY A 52 6.79 -4.25 14.10
CA GLY A 52 7.01 -2.81 14.30
C GLY A 52 7.69 -2.11 13.13
N VAL A 53 7.86 -2.79 12.00
CA VAL A 53 8.36 -2.17 10.78
C VAL A 53 7.21 -1.39 10.15
N SER A 54 7.47 -0.13 9.83
CA SER A 54 6.50 0.74 9.16
C SER A 54 7.01 1.27 7.83
N VAL A 55 6.08 1.57 6.93
CA VAL A 55 6.37 2.03 5.57
C VAL A 55 5.40 3.14 5.19
N GLY A 56 5.74 3.89 4.16
CA GLY A 56 4.89 4.98 3.69
C GLY A 56 5.62 5.87 2.69
N VAL A 57 5.25 7.14 2.68
CA VAL A 57 5.81 8.16 1.79
C VAL A 57 6.61 9.22 2.55
N ALA A 58 7.75 9.61 1.99
CA ALA A 58 8.62 10.67 2.50
C ALA A 58 9.09 11.64 1.41
N LEU A 59 9.27 12.91 1.77
CA LEU A 59 9.95 13.92 0.94
C LEU A 59 11.47 13.86 1.12
N ALA A 60 12.18 14.02 0.01
CA ALA A 60 13.62 14.26 0.00
C ALA A 60 13.96 15.69 0.47
N PRO A 61 15.16 15.93 1.04
CA PRO A 61 15.66 17.29 1.20
C PRO A 61 15.68 18.03 -0.13
N THR A 62 15.19 19.27 -0.13
CA THR A 62 15.40 20.23 -1.21
C THR A 62 16.90 20.61 -1.25
N ALA A 63 17.72 19.84 -1.96
CA ALA A 63 19.14 20.19 -2.16
C ALA A 63 19.76 19.55 -3.42
N VAL A 64 19.18 19.80 -4.59
CA VAL A 64 19.95 19.83 -5.83
C VAL A 64 19.61 21.12 -6.57
N ALA A 65 20.59 22.03 -6.69
CA ALA A 65 20.44 23.25 -7.48
C ALA A 65 20.09 22.88 -8.94
N GLY A 66 18.92 23.34 -9.41
CA GLY A 66 18.46 23.13 -10.79
C GLY A 66 17.33 22.12 -10.99
N LEU A 67 16.80 21.51 -9.92
CA LEU A 67 15.59 20.69 -9.97
C LEU A 67 14.42 21.41 -9.29
N ASN A 68 13.29 21.54 -10.00
CA ASN A 68 12.03 22.01 -9.44
C ASN A 68 11.30 20.83 -8.78
N ALA A 69 10.79 21.04 -7.58
CA ALA A 69 9.90 20.19 -6.77
C ALA A 69 10.56 19.09 -5.90
N ASP A 70 10.12 19.05 -4.63
CA ASP A 70 10.34 17.93 -3.72
C ASP A 70 9.77 16.65 -4.36
N VAL A 71 10.59 15.62 -4.53
CA VAL A 71 10.15 14.34 -5.08
C VAL A 71 9.86 13.39 -3.92
N SER A 72 8.60 12.99 -3.78
CA SER A 72 8.18 11.94 -2.85
C SER A 72 8.75 10.58 -3.24
N THR A 73 9.08 9.76 -2.25
CA THR A 73 9.50 8.36 -2.43
C THR A 73 9.06 7.52 -1.24
N GLY A 74 9.05 6.20 -1.41
CA GLY A 74 8.84 5.28 -0.29
C GLY A 74 9.93 5.38 0.78
N PHE A 75 9.55 5.08 2.01
CA PHE A 75 10.49 4.81 3.10
C PHE A 75 10.15 3.51 3.81
N VAL A 76 11.13 2.99 4.54
CA VAL A 76 11.00 1.91 5.52
C VAL A 76 11.55 2.42 6.84
N ASP A 77 10.78 2.34 7.90
CA ASP A 77 11.22 2.54 9.28
C ASP A 77 11.24 1.19 9.99
N ASP A 78 12.45 0.64 10.15
CA ASP A 78 12.69 -0.55 10.94
C ASP A 78 13.05 -0.14 12.38
N ASN A 79 12.01 -0.04 13.22
CA ASN A 79 12.14 0.21 14.65
C ASN A 79 12.97 1.46 15.01
N GLY A 80 12.71 2.57 14.31
CA GLY A 80 13.39 3.86 14.47
C GLY A 80 14.54 4.08 13.48
N THR A 81 14.90 3.07 12.69
CA THR A 81 15.87 3.20 11.60
C THR A 81 15.15 3.50 10.28
N VAL A 82 14.98 4.80 10.01
CA VAL A 82 14.27 5.26 8.81
C VAL A 82 15.19 5.32 7.59
N THR A 83 14.90 4.46 6.60
CA THR A 83 15.61 4.35 5.33
C THR A 83 14.71 4.79 4.18
N ARG A 84 15.19 5.70 3.34
CA ARG A 84 14.51 6.08 2.09
C ARG A 84 14.84 5.12 0.97
N LEU A 85 13.84 4.84 0.13
CA LEU A 85 14.05 4.10 -1.11
C LEU A 85 14.64 5.01 -2.20
N PRO A 86 15.39 4.43 -3.17
CA PRO A 86 15.90 5.18 -4.32
C PRO A 86 14.80 5.84 -5.16
N GLN A 87 15.10 6.96 -5.82
CA GLN A 87 14.15 7.60 -6.75
C GLN A 87 13.80 6.66 -7.92
N GLY A 88 12.51 6.63 -8.30
CA GLY A 88 11.95 5.68 -9.26
C GLY A 88 11.27 4.48 -8.59
N ASN A 89 11.76 4.09 -7.41
CA ASN A 89 11.13 3.07 -6.60
C ASN A 89 10.05 3.76 -5.75
N PHE A 90 8.79 3.38 -5.96
CA PHE A 90 7.68 3.83 -5.13
C PHE A 90 7.52 5.37 -5.04
N GLY A 91 7.43 6.08 -6.17
CA GLY A 91 7.30 7.54 -6.16
C GLY A 91 6.05 8.06 -5.44
N SER A 92 5.04 7.20 -5.29
CA SER A 92 3.84 7.46 -4.48
C SER A 92 3.95 6.99 -3.03
N GLY A 93 4.98 6.20 -2.69
CA GLY A 93 5.12 5.55 -1.38
C GLY A 93 4.94 4.03 -1.43
N LEU A 94 5.23 3.42 -0.29
CA LEU A 94 4.85 2.04 0.03
C LEU A 94 3.53 2.08 0.79
N ASP A 95 2.58 1.24 0.43
CA ASP A 95 1.22 1.23 0.98
C ASP A 95 1.08 0.24 2.16
N SER A 96 1.73 -0.93 2.10
CA SER A 96 1.61 -1.97 3.14
C SER A 96 2.89 -2.80 3.27
N VAL A 97 3.05 -3.50 4.40
CA VAL A 97 4.20 -4.35 4.73
C VAL A 97 3.78 -5.58 5.52
N SER A 98 4.23 -6.76 5.09
CA SER A 98 4.03 -8.03 5.80
C SER A 98 5.02 -8.24 6.95
N ASP A 99 4.73 -9.15 7.88
CA ASP A 99 5.63 -9.53 8.99
C ASP A 99 6.95 -10.15 8.53
N PHE A 100 6.99 -10.62 7.27
CA PHE A 100 8.21 -11.12 6.64
C PHE A 100 9.07 -10.02 6.00
N GLY A 101 8.69 -8.75 6.14
CA GLY A 101 9.45 -7.61 5.62
C GLY A 101 9.36 -7.47 4.09
N VAL A 102 8.28 -7.96 3.49
CA VAL A 102 7.92 -7.65 2.11
C VAL A 102 6.91 -6.53 2.13
N ALA A 103 7.29 -5.38 1.56
CA ALA A 103 6.43 -4.22 1.39
C ALA A 103 5.90 -4.14 -0.04
N VAL A 104 4.75 -3.50 -0.20
CA VAL A 104 4.09 -3.26 -1.49
C VAL A 104 3.74 -1.79 -1.64
N GLY A 105 3.69 -1.32 -2.87
CA GLY A 105 3.20 0.00 -3.21
C GLY A 105 3.33 0.28 -4.70
N ASN A 106 3.16 1.53 -5.11
CA ASN A 106 3.15 1.89 -6.53
C ASN A 106 4.47 2.52 -6.94
N ALA A 107 5.25 1.76 -7.71
CA ALA A 107 6.40 2.28 -8.41
C ALA A 107 5.93 3.26 -9.50
N THR A 108 6.70 4.33 -9.68
CA THR A 108 6.37 5.54 -10.43
C THR A 108 5.62 5.31 -11.76
N SER A 109 4.81 6.29 -12.14
CA SER A 109 4.20 6.38 -13.47
C SER A 109 5.23 6.14 -14.57
N ASP A 110 4.97 5.18 -15.45
CA ASP A 110 5.68 5.13 -16.72
C ASP A 110 5.32 6.36 -17.59
N ASN A 111 5.95 6.50 -18.76
CA ASN A 111 5.70 7.62 -19.68
C ASN A 111 4.27 7.63 -20.28
N LEU A 112 3.40 6.68 -19.92
CA LEU A 112 1.98 6.63 -20.26
C LEU A 112 1.08 7.00 -19.08
N GLY A 113 1.66 7.26 -17.89
CA GLY A 113 0.91 7.51 -16.66
C GLY A 113 0.46 6.23 -15.94
N ASP A 114 0.90 5.05 -16.38
CA ASP A 114 0.54 3.78 -15.76
C ASP A 114 1.39 3.59 -14.49
N GLN A 115 0.71 3.51 -13.34
CA GLN A 115 1.31 3.06 -12.07
C GLN A 115 1.48 1.53 -12.16
N ASN A 116 2.72 1.05 -12.05
CA ASN A 116 3.00 -0.37 -12.00
C ASN A 116 3.41 -0.72 -10.57
N PRO A 117 2.69 -1.62 -9.90
CA PRO A 117 3.02 -2.01 -8.55
C PRO A 117 4.30 -2.83 -8.52
N SER A 118 4.98 -2.76 -7.39
CA SER A 118 6.12 -3.61 -7.10
C SER A 118 6.04 -4.13 -5.67
N GLN A 119 6.70 -5.24 -5.44
CA GLN A 119 7.10 -5.67 -4.10
C GLN A 119 8.52 -5.18 -3.81
N TYR A 120 8.78 -4.82 -2.56
CA TYR A 120 10.10 -4.50 -2.04
C TYR A 120 10.44 -5.43 -0.90
N ASN A 121 11.51 -6.21 -1.05
CA ASN A 121 12.06 -7.01 0.03
C ASN A 121 13.03 -6.17 0.85
N ILE A 122 12.65 -5.85 2.09
CA ILE A 122 13.42 -4.96 2.98
C ILE A 122 14.78 -5.56 3.32
N ALA A 123 14.85 -6.87 3.54
CA ALA A 123 16.09 -7.55 3.92
C ALA A 123 17.13 -7.58 2.79
N THR A 124 16.69 -7.71 1.53
CA THR A 124 17.60 -7.80 0.37
C THR A 124 17.73 -6.49 -0.39
N GLY A 125 16.83 -5.53 -0.15
CA GLY A 125 16.71 -4.29 -0.92
C GLY A 125 16.28 -4.50 -2.38
N ILE A 126 15.67 -5.66 -2.70
CA ILE A 126 15.30 -6.01 -4.07
C ILE A 126 13.85 -5.58 -4.33
N GLU A 127 13.65 -4.84 -5.42
CA GLU A 127 12.34 -4.56 -5.98
C GLU A 127 11.96 -5.58 -7.06
N THR A 128 10.74 -6.10 -6.97
CA THR A 128 10.18 -7.04 -7.96
C THR A 128 8.89 -6.45 -8.54
N PRO A 129 8.88 -6.07 -9.83
CA PRO A 129 7.68 -5.58 -10.49
C PRO A 129 6.57 -6.64 -10.55
N ILE A 130 5.33 -6.22 -10.33
CA ILE A 130 4.15 -7.08 -10.49
C ILE A 130 3.42 -6.67 -11.77
N SER A 131 3.31 -7.62 -12.70
CA SER A 131 2.53 -7.46 -13.93
C SER A 131 1.43 -8.51 -14.00
N ILE A 132 0.23 -8.08 -14.39
CA ILE A 132 -0.91 -8.96 -14.64
C ILE A 132 -1.42 -8.70 -16.05
N ALA A 133 -1.52 -9.76 -16.84
CA ALA A 133 -2.02 -9.67 -18.21
C ALA A 133 -3.45 -9.10 -18.23
N GLY A 134 -3.67 -8.09 -19.08
CA GLY A 134 -5.01 -7.50 -19.28
C GLY A 134 -5.36 -6.34 -18.35
N LEU A 135 -4.46 -5.91 -17.46
CA LEU A 135 -4.66 -4.78 -16.57
C LEU A 135 -3.67 -3.64 -16.86
N ARG A 136 -4.13 -2.39 -16.67
CA ARG A 136 -3.33 -1.16 -16.66
C ARG A 136 -3.69 -0.34 -15.43
N ARG A 137 -2.84 0.64 -15.07
CA ARG A 137 -3.03 1.55 -13.91
C ARG A 137 -3.39 0.79 -12.64
N VAL A 138 -2.42 0.07 -12.12
CA VAL A 138 -2.62 -0.86 -11.03
C VAL A 138 -2.19 -0.24 -9.71
N HIS A 139 -2.99 -0.40 -8.67
CA HIS A 139 -2.67 0.01 -7.32
C HIS A 139 -2.71 -1.17 -6.34
N LEU A 140 -1.62 -1.44 -5.61
CA LEU A 140 -1.62 -2.42 -4.51
C LEU A 140 -2.09 -1.75 -3.23
N SER A 141 -3.06 -2.35 -2.57
CA SER A 141 -3.67 -1.79 -1.36
C SER A 141 -3.16 -2.49 -0.10
N ASP A 142 -2.91 -3.80 -0.15
CA ASP A 142 -2.47 -4.55 1.02
C ASP A 142 -1.69 -5.83 0.68
N ILE A 143 -0.90 -6.34 1.64
CA ILE A 143 -0.16 -7.59 1.58
C ILE A 143 -0.23 -8.34 2.92
N ASN A 144 -0.47 -9.65 2.88
CA ASN A 144 -0.48 -10.48 4.09
C ASN A 144 0.80 -11.32 4.25
N ASN A 145 0.91 -12.04 5.36
CA ASN A 145 2.08 -12.85 5.70
C ASN A 145 2.31 -14.06 4.78
N LEU A 146 1.34 -14.42 3.94
CA LEU A 146 1.52 -15.45 2.92
C LEU A 146 1.99 -14.86 1.57
N GLY A 147 2.28 -13.55 1.52
CA GLY A 147 2.63 -12.83 0.30
C GLY A 147 1.44 -12.63 -0.65
N ARG A 148 0.22 -12.84 -0.17
CA ARG A 148 -1.01 -12.57 -0.92
C ARG A 148 -1.31 -11.09 -0.84
N MET A 149 -1.93 -10.55 -1.88
CA MET A 149 -2.16 -9.11 -1.99
C MET A 149 -3.57 -8.82 -2.48
N VAL A 150 -4.06 -7.63 -2.14
CA VAL A 150 -5.23 -7.03 -2.78
C VAL A 150 -4.84 -5.76 -3.51
N ARG A 151 -5.59 -5.48 -4.58
CA ARG A 151 -5.34 -4.35 -5.46
C ARG A 151 -6.62 -3.88 -6.13
N HIS A 152 -6.59 -2.62 -6.55
CA HIS A 152 -7.50 -2.03 -7.52
C HIS A 152 -6.78 -1.82 -8.86
N GLY A 153 -7.48 -1.91 -9.99
CA GLY A 153 -6.90 -1.54 -11.28
C GLY A 153 -7.92 -1.42 -12.40
N ILE A 154 -7.48 -0.86 -13.52
CA ILE A 154 -8.33 -0.63 -14.67
C ILE A 154 -8.06 -1.71 -15.73
N LEU A 155 -9.11 -2.43 -16.11
CA LEU A 155 -9.10 -3.32 -17.26
C LEU A 155 -8.80 -2.54 -18.55
N THR A 156 -8.25 -3.21 -19.56
CA THR A 156 -7.94 -2.57 -20.86
C THR A 156 -9.16 -1.99 -21.58
N ASN A 157 -10.37 -2.40 -21.20
CA ASN A 157 -11.63 -1.84 -21.70
C ASN A 157 -12.11 -0.60 -20.92
N GLY A 158 -11.37 -0.16 -19.90
CA GLY A 158 -11.66 1.02 -19.08
C GLY A 158 -12.48 0.75 -17.81
N GLN A 159 -12.87 -0.50 -17.54
CA GLN A 159 -13.58 -0.85 -16.30
C GLN A 159 -12.64 -0.93 -15.10
N GLU A 160 -13.09 -0.45 -13.95
CA GLU A 160 -12.40 -0.52 -12.67
C GLU A 160 -12.77 -1.80 -11.93
N GLU A 161 -11.76 -2.55 -11.47
CA GLU A 161 -11.95 -3.86 -10.83
C GLU A 161 -10.91 -4.11 -9.72
N SER A 162 -11.33 -4.86 -8.70
CA SER A 162 -10.43 -5.34 -7.64
C SER A 162 -9.96 -6.76 -7.87
N PHE A 163 -8.72 -7.05 -7.49
CA PHE A 163 -8.13 -8.38 -7.64
C PHE A 163 -7.44 -8.84 -6.38
N PHE A 164 -7.58 -10.13 -6.09
CA PHE A 164 -6.77 -10.87 -5.13
C PHE A 164 -5.62 -11.57 -5.85
N LEU A 165 -4.42 -11.48 -5.32
CA LEU A 165 -3.22 -12.12 -5.85
C LEU A 165 -2.72 -13.19 -4.88
N ASP A 166 -2.44 -14.39 -5.38
CA ASP A 166 -2.00 -15.51 -4.55
C ASP A 166 -0.51 -15.50 -4.21
N GLY A 167 0.22 -14.45 -4.63
CA GLY A 167 1.66 -14.30 -4.44
C GLY A 167 2.52 -15.18 -5.37
N LYS A 168 1.89 -16.07 -6.17
CA LYS A 168 2.56 -16.99 -7.11
C LYS A 168 2.25 -16.68 -8.57
N GLY A 169 1.69 -15.50 -8.83
CA GLY A 169 1.28 -15.04 -10.16
C GLY A 169 -0.17 -15.41 -10.53
N GLY A 170 -0.91 -16.08 -9.64
CA GLY A 170 -2.35 -16.26 -9.78
C GLY A 170 -3.09 -14.99 -9.36
N SER A 171 -4.18 -14.68 -10.08
CA SER A 171 -5.08 -13.58 -9.72
C SER A 171 -6.54 -14.03 -9.81
N LEU A 172 -7.38 -13.46 -8.97
CA LEU A 172 -8.82 -13.68 -8.96
C LEU A 172 -9.55 -12.35 -8.83
N LEU A 173 -10.61 -12.18 -9.61
CA LEU A 173 -11.49 -11.02 -9.53
C LEU A 173 -12.21 -11.03 -8.18
N VAL A 174 -12.16 -9.89 -7.47
CA VAL A 174 -12.95 -9.65 -6.27
C VAL A 174 -14.24 -8.97 -6.69
N ALA A 175 -15.31 -9.76 -6.84
CA ALA A 175 -16.60 -9.28 -7.30
C ALA A 175 -17.70 -9.53 -6.27
N VAL A 176 -18.48 -8.50 -5.98
CA VAL A 176 -19.73 -8.61 -5.20
C VAL A 176 -20.90 -8.77 -6.18
N PRO A 177 -21.75 -9.81 -6.04
CA PRO A 177 -22.90 -9.98 -6.92
C PRO A 177 -23.82 -8.76 -6.93
N GLY A 178 -24.04 -8.17 -8.11
CA GLY A 178 -24.88 -6.98 -8.28
C GLY A 178 -24.14 -5.64 -8.15
N ALA A 179 -22.86 -5.66 -7.74
CA ALA A 179 -22.03 -4.48 -7.75
C ALA A 179 -21.54 -4.14 -9.18
N VAL A 180 -21.45 -2.84 -9.47
CA VAL A 180 -20.81 -2.29 -10.68
C VAL A 180 -19.38 -1.84 -10.43
N GLN A 181 -18.99 -1.70 -9.16
CA GLN A 181 -17.63 -1.40 -8.72
C GLN A 181 -17.36 -2.11 -7.39
N THR A 182 -16.16 -2.65 -7.21
CA THR A 182 -15.71 -3.23 -5.93
C THR A 182 -14.28 -2.78 -5.68
N GLU A 183 -14.01 -2.24 -4.50
CA GLU A 183 -12.71 -1.78 -4.05
C GLU A 183 -12.29 -2.58 -2.81
N ALA A 184 -11.27 -3.42 -2.95
CA ALA A 184 -10.67 -4.15 -1.83
C ALA A 184 -9.63 -3.25 -1.13
N SER A 185 -9.80 -3.00 0.15
CA SER A 185 -8.94 -2.11 0.94
C SER A 185 -8.10 -2.82 2.00
N GLY A 186 -8.46 -4.05 2.40
CA GLY A 186 -7.71 -4.80 3.41
C GLY A 186 -7.74 -6.30 3.21
N LEU A 187 -6.68 -6.98 3.65
CA LEU A 187 -6.46 -8.41 3.53
C LEU A 187 -5.83 -8.96 4.82
N ASN A 188 -6.45 -9.95 5.44
CA ASN A 188 -5.83 -10.63 6.58
C ASN A 188 -5.07 -11.92 6.18
N ASP A 189 -4.31 -12.48 7.14
CA ASP A 189 -3.47 -13.66 6.94
C ASP A 189 -4.22 -14.92 6.51
N ILE A 190 -5.47 -15.07 6.97
CA ILE A 190 -6.31 -16.20 6.57
C ILE A 190 -6.96 -16.01 5.19
N GLY A 191 -6.74 -14.86 4.53
CA GLY A 191 -7.19 -14.59 3.16
C GLY A 191 -8.59 -13.98 3.06
N GLN A 192 -9.08 -13.35 4.13
CA GLN A 192 -10.31 -12.56 4.08
C GLN A 192 -10.02 -11.15 3.60
N ILE A 193 -10.91 -10.64 2.74
CA ILE A 193 -10.79 -9.33 2.12
C ILE A 193 -11.93 -8.43 2.56
N VAL A 194 -11.62 -7.22 3.01
CA VAL A 194 -12.58 -6.14 3.30
C VAL A 194 -12.43 -5.00 2.30
N GLY A 195 -13.47 -4.17 2.18
CA GLY A 195 -13.49 -3.11 1.19
C GLY A 195 -14.84 -2.39 1.11
N ASP A 196 -15.08 -1.76 -0.03
CA ASP A 196 -16.33 -1.09 -0.37
C ASP A 196 -16.81 -1.56 -1.75
N TYR A 197 -18.10 -1.44 -2.02
CA TYR A 197 -18.66 -1.67 -3.34
C TYR A 197 -19.79 -0.69 -3.64
N ALA A 198 -20.02 -0.46 -4.93
CA ALA A 198 -21.14 0.33 -5.43
C ALA A 198 -22.01 -0.54 -6.32
N ASP A 199 -23.33 -0.46 -6.16
CA ASP A 199 -24.30 -1.10 -7.04
C ASP A 199 -24.71 -0.18 -8.21
N ALA A 200 -25.53 -0.71 -9.12
CA ALA A 200 -26.01 0.03 -10.28
C ALA A 200 -26.91 1.23 -9.94
N GLU A 201 -27.38 1.33 -8.69
CA GLU A 201 -28.20 2.42 -8.17
C GLU A 201 -27.33 3.51 -7.50
N GLY A 202 -26.02 3.30 -7.42
CA GLY A 202 -25.04 4.22 -6.84
C GLY A 202 -25.05 4.22 -5.31
N LEU A 203 -25.63 3.20 -4.69
CA LEU A 203 -25.52 2.99 -3.24
C LEU A 203 -24.13 2.43 -2.95
N ASN A 204 -23.34 3.20 -2.20
CA ASN A 204 -22.07 2.75 -1.64
C ASN A 204 -22.37 1.96 -0.35
N ASP A 205 -21.96 0.70 -0.31
CA ASP A 205 -22.06 -0.15 0.87
C ASP A 205 -20.72 -0.83 1.16
N SER A 206 -20.50 -1.22 2.42
CA SER A 206 -19.24 -1.80 2.85
C SER A 206 -19.19 -3.29 2.52
N LEU A 207 -18.11 -3.73 1.89
CA LEU A 207 -17.81 -5.13 1.68
C LEU A 207 -17.32 -5.78 2.98
N GLN A 208 -18.23 -6.50 3.66
CA GLN A 208 -17.87 -7.34 4.81
C GLN A 208 -17.28 -8.67 4.34
N ALA A 209 -15.96 -8.82 4.47
CA ALA A 209 -15.18 -10.07 4.41
C ALA A 209 -15.60 -11.10 3.34
N VAL A 210 -14.97 -11.09 2.16
CA VAL A 210 -15.03 -12.23 1.23
C VAL A 210 -13.87 -13.17 1.52
N GLY A 211 -14.18 -14.42 1.91
CA GLY A 211 -13.19 -15.46 2.12
C GLY A 211 -12.76 -16.08 0.80
N TYR A 212 -11.49 -15.94 0.43
CA TYR A 212 -10.93 -16.60 -0.75
C TYR A 212 -10.17 -17.87 -0.37
N SER A 213 -10.85 -19.01 -0.44
CA SER A 213 -10.18 -20.30 -0.56
C SER A 213 -10.02 -20.61 -2.04
N ARG A 214 -8.80 -20.60 -2.56
CA ARG A 214 -8.51 -21.18 -3.87
C ARG A 214 -9.02 -22.63 -3.84
N PRO A 215 -9.84 -23.10 -4.80
CA PRO A 215 -10.08 -24.54 -4.93
C PRO A 215 -8.71 -25.19 -5.07
N GLN A 216 -8.40 -26.12 -4.18
CA GLN A 216 -7.25 -27.01 -4.38
C GLN A 216 -7.47 -27.61 -5.76
N VAL A 217 -6.59 -27.27 -6.70
CA VAL A 217 -6.55 -28.00 -7.96
C VAL A 217 -5.82 -29.28 -7.58
N ASP A 218 -6.57 -30.37 -7.53
CA ASP A 218 -6.06 -31.73 -7.32
C ASP A 218 -4.91 -32.07 -8.30
#